data_AF-A0A2R6R3X7-F1
#
_entry.id   AF-A0A2R6R3X7-F1
#
_cell.length_a   1.000
_cell.length_b   1.000
_cell.length_c   1.000
_cell.angle_alpha   90.00
_cell.angle_beta   90.00
_cell.angle_gamma   90.00
#
_symmetry.space_group_name_H-M   'P 1'
#
loop_
_entity.id
_entity.type
_entity.pdbx_description
1 polymer ?
#
loop_
_entity_poly.entity_id
_entity_poly.type
_entity_poly.pdbx_seq_one_letter_code
_entity_poly.pdbx_strand_id
1 'polypeptide(L)'
;MLRGIYIRLPGYPSVMQPLPTAREKLVISRPCSSTAAPKARLPRLPVPDLAHTLERYVKSLEPFILEDESRGGTPFKEAYDLRSRWAEDFKNGVGQVCQERLKGLFIRSLFHEK
;
A
#
# COMPACT_ATOMS: atom_id res chain seq x y z
N MET A 1 -32.23 -15.23 -45.76
CA MET A 1 -32.51 -13.79 -45.77
C MET A 1 -32.08 -13.21 -44.43
N LEU A 2 -31.09 -12.33 -44.39
CA LEU A 2 -30.88 -11.24 -43.43
C LEU A 2 -29.68 -10.42 -43.95
N ARG A 3 -29.93 -9.13 -44.21
CA ARG A 3 -29.04 -8.21 -44.93
C ARG A 3 -28.00 -7.64 -43.97
N GLY A 4 -26.72 -7.88 -44.24
CA GLY A 4 -25.63 -7.16 -43.59
C GLY A 4 -25.52 -5.76 -44.17
N ILE A 5 -25.93 -4.75 -43.39
CA ILE A 5 -25.79 -3.33 -43.73
C ILE A 5 -24.33 -2.94 -43.44
N TYR A 6 -23.52 -2.77 -44.49
CA TYR A 6 -22.22 -2.12 -44.38
C TYR A 6 -22.42 -0.62 -44.47
N ILE A 7 -22.21 0.08 -43.35
CA ILE A 7 -22.18 1.55 -43.33
C ILE A 7 -20.81 1.96 -43.88
N ARG A 8 -20.83 2.50 -45.10
CA ARG A 8 -19.66 3.07 -45.78
C ARG A 8 -19.36 4.43 -45.19
N LEU A 9 -18.30 4.56 -44.40
CA LEU A 9 -17.75 5.87 -44.02
C LEU A 9 -16.87 6.40 -45.16
N PRO A 10 -17.18 7.57 -45.75
CA PRO A 10 -16.29 8.23 -46.69
C PRO A 10 -15.33 9.17 -45.95
N GLY A 11 -14.06 9.23 -46.37
CA GLY A 11 -13.23 10.41 -46.12
C GLY A 11 -11.92 10.24 -45.37
N TYR A 12 -11.10 9.22 -45.67
CA TYR A 12 -9.67 9.29 -45.35
C TYR A 12 -8.84 9.35 -46.63
N PRO A 13 -8.15 10.48 -46.91
CA PRO A 13 -7.15 10.53 -47.96
C PRO A 13 -5.97 9.66 -47.57
N SER A 14 -5.70 8.67 -48.41
CA SER A 14 -4.50 7.85 -48.36
C SER A 14 -3.28 8.73 -48.65
N VAL A 15 -2.56 9.14 -47.60
CA VAL A 15 -1.21 9.68 -47.74
C VAL A 15 -0.25 8.50 -47.56
N MET A 16 0.27 7.98 -48.67
CA MET A 16 1.40 7.06 -48.65
C MET A 16 2.57 7.73 -47.95
N GLN A 17 2.97 7.20 -46.80
CA GLN A 17 4.30 7.46 -46.24
C GLN A 17 5.28 6.43 -46.84
N PRO A 18 6.41 6.86 -47.44
CA PRO A 18 7.43 5.94 -47.90
C PRO A 18 8.12 5.25 -46.71
N LEU A 19 8.27 3.93 -46.84
CA LEU A 19 8.96 3.02 -45.93
C LEU A 19 10.43 3.45 -45.75
N PRO A 20 10.91 3.75 -44.53
CA PRO A 20 12.34 3.91 -44.29
C PRO A 20 13.02 2.53 -44.31
N THR A 21 13.60 2.17 -45.46
CA THR A 21 14.67 1.17 -45.55
C THR A 21 15.94 1.77 -44.98
N ALA A 22 16.15 1.66 -43.67
CA ALA A 22 17.46 1.86 -43.07
C ALA A 22 17.57 1.06 -41.78
N ARG A 23 18.35 -0.01 -41.91
CA ARG A 23 18.90 -0.89 -40.89
C ARG A 23 19.45 -0.12 -39.69
N GLU A 24 18.63 0.09 -38.67
CA GLU A 24 19.12 0.45 -37.34
C GLU A 24 19.21 -0.83 -36.51
N LYS A 25 20.43 -1.32 -36.35
CA LYS A 25 20.70 -2.44 -35.44
C LYS A 25 20.38 -1.94 -34.04
N LEU A 26 19.26 -2.40 -33.48
CA LEU A 26 19.00 -2.30 -32.05
C LEU A 26 20.06 -3.17 -31.35
N VAL A 27 21.21 -2.57 -31.07
CA VAL A 27 22.17 -3.12 -30.12
C VAL A 27 21.49 -3.00 -28.76
N ILE A 28 20.76 -4.04 -28.37
CA ILE A 28 20.34 -4.23 -26.99
C ILE A 28 21.63 -4.41 -26.19
N SER A 29 22.18 -3.32 -25.70
CA SER A 29 23.25 -3.34 -24.71
C SER A 29 22.69 -4.02 -23.48
N ARG A 30 23.14 -5.25 -23.21
CA ARG A 30 22.94 -5.88 -21.90
C ARG A 30 23.60 -4.98 -20.86
N PRO A 31 22.92 -4.46 -19.83
CA PRO A 31 23.60 -3.86 -18.70
C PRO A 31 24.31 -4.99 -17.94
N CYS A 32 25.54 -5.27 -18.34
CA CYS A 32 26.46 -6.13 -17.60
C CYS A 32 27.43 -5.21 -16.85
N SER A 33 27.10 -4.93 -15.59
CA SER A 33 28.01 -4.69 -14.47
C SER A 33 27.18 -4.17 -13.31
N SER A 34 27.40 -4.72 -12.11
CA SER A 34 26.59 -4.55 -10.92
C SER A 34 26.41 -3.08 -10.52
N THR A 35 25.29 -2.45 -10.89
CA THR A 35 24.88 -1.18 -10.30
C THR A 35 24.09 -1.45 -9.02
N ALA A 36 24.76 -2.01 -8.01
CA ALA A 36 24.35 -1.70 -6.65
C ALA A 36 24.77 -0.24 -6.42
N ALA A 37 23.96 0.70 -6.91
CA ALA A 37 24.12 2.10 -6.56
C ALA A 37 24.25 2.17 -5.02
N PRO A 38 25.18 2.98 -4.47
CA PRO A 38 25.29 3.12 -3.02
C PRO A 38 23.91 3.48 -2.50
N LYS A 39 23.33 2.61 -1.66
CA LYS A 39 21.99 2.83 -1.10
C LYS A 39 22.01 4.21 -0.46
N ALA A 40 21.25 5.16 -1.00
CA ALA A 40 21.04 6.44 -0.36
C ALA A 40 20.66 6.16 1.10
N ARG A 41 21.34 6.82 2.05
CA ARG A 41 21.08 6.64 3.48
C ARG A 41 19.72 7.26 3.80
N LEU A 42 18.65 6.52 3.52
CA LEU A 42 17.29 6.90 3.86
C LEU A 42 17.16 6.95 5.39
N PRO A 43 16.43 7.95 5.92
CA PRO A 43 16.13 7.96 7.34
C PRO A 43 15.35 6.70 7.69
N ARG A 44 15.64 6.15 8.86
CA ARG A 44 14.93 4.97 9.36
C ARG A 44 13.49 5.35 9.71
N LEU A 45 12.58 4.40 9.56
CA LEU A 45 11.17 4.59 9.88
C LEU A 45 11.01 4.77 11.41
N PRO A 46 10.38 5.87 11.88
CA PRO A 46 10.13 6.06 13.30
C PRO A 46 9.11 5.05 13.83
N VAL A 47 9.32 4.59 15.07
CA VAL A 47 8.34 3.77 15.78
C VAL A 47 7.32 4.70 16.45
N PRO A 48 6.02 4.62 16.11
CA PRO A 48 4.99 5.50 16.67
C PRO A 48 4.70 5.16 18.14
N ASP A 49 4.06 6.09 18.86
CA ASP A 49 3.61 5.85 20.23
C ASP A 49 2.42 4.87 20.29
N LEU A 50 2.43 4.00 21.31
CA LEU A 50 1.45 2.92 21.44
C LEU A 50 0.02 3.46 21.62
N ALA A 51 -0.15 4.46 22.49
CA ALA A 51 -1.49 5.03 22.76
C ALA A 51 -2.09 5.60 21.48
N HIS A 52 -1.28 6.34 20.73
CA HIS A 52 -1.71 6.96 19.49
C HIS A 52 -2.05 5.93 18.40
N THR A 53 -1.30 4.83 18.31
CA THR A 53 -1.64 3.76 17.36
C THR A 53 -2.95 3.07 17.70
N LEU A 54 -3.23 2.84 18.99
CA LEU A 54 -4.44 2.18 19.45
C LEU A 54 -5.69 3.06 19.26
N GLU A 55 -5.57 4.37 19.51
CA GLU A 55 -6.64 5.32 19.23
C GLU A 55 -7.04 5.31 17.75
N ARG A 56 -6.04 5.40 16.85
CA ARG A 56 -6.30 5.32 15.40
C ARG A 56 -6.88 3.97 14.99
N TYR A 57 -6.42 2.88 15.60
CA TYR A 57 -6.95 1.56 15.36
C TYR A 57 -8.44 1.49 15.71
N VAL A 58 -8.83 1.88 16.92
CA VAL A 58 -10.25 1.88 17.33
C VAL A 58 -11.08 2.78 16.41
N LYS A 59 -10.58 3.97 16.06
CA LYS A 59 -11.25 4.85 15.10
C LYS A 59 -11.41 4.23 13.71
N SER A 60 -10.42 3.45 13.24
CA SER A 60 -10.52 2.76 11.95
C SER A 60 -11.56 1.65 11.93
N LEU A 61 -12.01 1.17 13.09
CA LEU A 61 -13.06 0.16 13.21
C LEU A 61 -14.47 0.74 13.12
N GLU A 62 -14.65 2.03 13.39
CA GLU A 62 -15.93 2.74 13.35
C GLU A 62 -16.79 2.40 12.12
N PRO A 63 -16.30 2.49 10.86
CA PRO A 63 -17.13 2.19 9.68
C PRO A 63 -17.65 0.74 9.65
N PHE A 64 -16.86 -0.22 10.14
CA PHE A 64 -17.26 -1.62 10.16
C PHE A 64 -18.29 -1.92 11.24
N ILE A 65 -18.19 -1.22 12.39
CA ILE A 65 -19.16 -1.37 13.48
C ILE A 65 -20.50 -0.75 13.09
N LEU A 66 -20.49 0.40 12.41
CA LEU A 66 -21.71 1.02 11.86
C LEU A 66 -22.37 0.14 10.80
N GLU A 67 -21.57 -0.50 9.95
CA GLU A 67 -22.09 -1.46 8.98
C GLU A 67 -22.74 -2.66 9.67
N ASP A 68 -22.12 -3.21 10.71
CA ASP A 68 -22.66 -4.35 11.47
C ASP A 68 -23.99 -3.99 12.15
N GLU A 69 -24.08 -2.82 12.78
CA GLU A 69 -25.32 -2.32 13.38
C GLU A 69 -26.44 -2.20 12.32
N SER A 70 -26.13 -1.68 11.13
CA SER A 70 -27.10 -1.54 10.04
C SER A 70 -27.64 -2.89 9.54
N ARG A 71 -26.88 -3.98 9.75
CA ARG A 71 -27.25 -5.36 9.40
C ARG A 71 -28.01 -6.07 10.53
N GLY A 72 -28.29 -5.38 11.64
CA GLY A 72 -28.95 -5.93 12.82
C GLY A 72 -27.99 -6.57 13.82
N GLY A 73 -26.70 -6.21 13.76
CA GLY A 73 -25.67 -6.63 14.70
C GLY A 73 -25.77 -5.94 16.07
N THR A 74 -24.65 -5.93 16.80
CA THR A 74 -24.59 -5.30 18.13
C THR A 74 -24.72 -3.78 17.99
N PRO A 75 -25.38 -3.08 18.94
CA PRO A 75 -25.44 -1.62 18.91
C PRO A 75 -24.05 -1.00 18.83
N PHE A 76 -23.90 0.05 18.02
CA PHE A 76 -22.61 0.68 17.73
C PHE A 76 -21.85 1.04 19.01
N LYS A 77 -22.56 1.64 19.97
CA LYS A 77 -21.98 2.11 21.23
C LYS A 77 -21.39 0.96 22.05
N GLU A 78 -22.16 -0.11 22.25
CA GLU A 78 -21.70 -1.28 23.01
C GLU A 78 -20.51 -1.94 22.34
N ALA A 79 -20.58 -2.05 21.01
CA ALA A 79 -19.52 -2.62 20.23
C ALA A 79 -18.25 -1.76 20.32
N TYR A 80 -18.34 -0.45 20.11
CA TYR A 80 -17.22 0.48 20.15
C TYR A 80 -16.58 0.56 21.54
N ASP A 81 -17.39 0.60 22.61
CA ASP A 81 -16.93 0.61 24.00
C ASP A 81 -16.13 -0.67 24.32
N LEU A 82 -16.57 -1.82 23.83
CA LEU A 82 -15.84 -3.08 24.02
C LEU A 82 -14.44 -3.05 23.38
N ARG A 83 -14.32 -2.48 22.16
CA ARG A 83 -13.02 -2.38 21.46
C ARG A 83 -12.12 -1.37 22.14
N SER A 84 -12.69 -0.29 22.67
CA SER A 84 -11.97 0.70 23.48
C SER A 84 -11.40 0.06 24.75
N ARG A 85 -12.19 -0.75 25.46
CA ARG A 85 -11.72 -1.50 26.65
C ARG A 85 -10.60 -2.46 26.30
N TRP A 86 -10.74 -3.24 25.23
CA TRP A 86 -9.67 -4.15 24.80
C TRP A 86 -8.37 -3.41 24.43
N ALA A 87 -8.49 -2.25 23.80
CA ALA A 87 -7.33 -1.42 23.49
C ALA A 87 -6.65 -0.90 24.77
N GLU A 88 -7.42 -0.49 25.77
CA GLU A 88 -6.90 -0.08 27.08
C GLU A 88 -6.24 -1.25 27.84
N ASP A 89 -6.89 -2.41 27.88
CA ASP A 89 -6.36 -3.62 28.51
C ASP A 89 -5.05 -4.06 27.86
N PHE A 90 -4.99 -4.01 26.52
CA PHE A 90 -3.77 -4.29 25.77
C PHE A 90 -2.68 -3.26 26.09
N LYS A 91 -3.03 -1.97 26.10
CA LYS A 91 -2.09 -0.88 26.43
C LYS A 91 -1.55 -0.99 27.84
N ASN A 92 -2.33 -1.45 28.82
CA ASN A 92 -1.92 -1.56 30.22
C ASN A 92 -1.27 -2.92 30.54
N GLY A 93 -1.50 -3.93 29.71
CA GLY A 93 -0.94 -5.26 29.85
C GLY A 93 0.21 -5.53 28.89
N VAL A 94 0.05 -6.57 28.06
CA VAL A 94 1.11 -7.10 27.19
C VAL A 94 1.61 -6.12 26.13
N GLY A 95 0.79 -5.13 25.75
CA GLY A 95 1.13 -4.14 24.72
C GLY A 95 2.35 -3.29 25.08
N GLN A 96 2.54 -2.93 26.35
CA GLN A 96 3.74 -2.18 26.77
C GLN A 96 5.00 -3.01 26.57
N VAL A 97 4.98 -4.25 27.04
CA VAL A 97 6.09 -5.19 26.93
C VAL A 97 6.44 -5.46 25.46
N CYS A 98 5.43 -5.63 24.61
CA CYS A 98 5.63 -5.76 23.17
C CYS A 98 6.25 -4.52 22.54
N GLN A 99 5.78 -3.32 22.92
CA GLN A 99 6.28 -2.05 22.39
C GLN A 99 7.73 -1.78 22.83
N GLU A 100 8.07 -2.09 24.08
CA GLU A 100 9.44 -1.99 24.59
C GLU A 100 10.37 -2.95 23.85
N ARG A 101 9.95 -4.20 23.64
CA ARG A 101 10.71 -5.18 22.84
C ARG A 101 10.89 -4.71 21.40
N LEU A 102 9.85 -4.15 20.78
CA LEU A 102 9.92 -3.60 19.42
C LEU A 102 10.94 -2.46 19.33
N LYS A 103 10.89 -1.51 20.27
CA LYS A 103 11.89 -0.42 20.38
C LYS A 103 13.29 -0.98 20.62
N GLY A 104 13.44 -2.00 21.47
CA GLY A 104 14.71 -2.67 21.72
C GLY A 104 15.30 -3.32 20.48
N LEU A 105 14.49 -3.99 19.66
CA LEU A 105 14.93 -4.56 18.38
C LEU A 105 15.33 -3.47 17.38
N PHE A 106 14.52 -2.41 17.30
CA PHE A 106 14.84 -1.26 16.45
C PHE A 106 16.18 -0.64 16.85
N ILE A 107 16.40 -0.41 18.14
CA ILE A 107 17.63 0.16 18.69
C ILE A 107 18.81 -0.79 18.50
N ARG A 108 18.67 -2.10 18.75
CA ARG A 108 19.73 -3.09 18.54
C ARG A 108 20.22 -3.09 17.09
N SER A 109 19.31 -2.92 16.14
CA SER A 109 19.67 -2.80 14.72
C SER A 109 20.41 -1.50 14.38
N LEU A 110 20.43 -0.49 15.27
CA LEU A 110 21.27 0.70 15.13
C LEU A 110 22.73 0.40 15.49
N PHE A 111 22.96 -0.53 16.42
CA PHE A 111 24.30 -0.78 16.99
C PHE A 111 25.11 -1.83 16.23
N HIS A 112 24.51 -2.61 15.34
CA HIS A 112 25.19 -3.67 14.58
C HIS A 112 25.95 -3.16 13.33
N GLU A 113 26.12 -1.85 13.19
CA GLU A 113 26.81 -1.16 12.08
C GLU A 113 28.08 -0.44 12.60
N LYS A 114 28.89 -1.13 13.41
CA LYS A 114 30.25 -0.73 13.79
C LYS A 114 31.20 -1.90 13.68
#